data_AF-A0A0C2GUE2-F1
#
_entry.id   AF-A0A0C2GUE2-F1
#
_cell.length_a   1.000
_cell.length_b   1.000
_cell.length_c   1.000
_cell.angle_alpha   90.00
_cell.angle_beta   90.00
_cell.angle_gamma   90.00
#
_symmetry.space_group_name_H-M   'P 1'
#
loop_
_entity.id
_entity.type
_entity.pdbx_description
1 polymer ?
#
loop_
_entity_poly.entity_id
_entity_poly.type
_entity_poly.pdbx_seq_one_letter_code
_entity_poly.pdbx_strand_id
1 'polypeptide(L)'
;MVFAKTTEIGCAHKVCGTRMTVFCLYNEIGYFTGEILWETGKACSKPADCTTYKSTACDKGLCVKAFEKPDTGESRQCSGADGMTDAVRNKFLNMNNEYRFVT
;
A
#
# COMPACT_ATOMS: atom_id res chain seq x y z
N MET A 1 7.91 -3.97 -9.81
CA MET A 1 8.14 -5.36 -9.35
C MET A 1 8.58 -5.42 -7.88
N VAL A 2 9.57 -4.63 -7.46
CA VAL A 2 10.18 -4.74 -6.11
C VAL A 2 9.74 -3.65 -5.12
N PHE A 3 8.69 -2.90 -5.42
CA PHE A 3 8.23 -1.83 -4.54
C PHE A 3 7.55 -2.41 -3.31
N ALA A 4 8.17 -2.29 -2.14
CA ALA A 4 7.82 -3.02 -0.91
C ALA A 4 6.41 -2.74 -0.39
N LYS A 5 5.82 -1.59 -0.76
CA LYS A 5 4.44 -1.22 -0.40
C LYS A 5 3.38 -1.99 -1.23
N THR A 6 3.76 -2.59 -2.35
CA THR A 6 2.85 -3.34 -3.23
C THR A 6 2.34 -4.60 -2.54
N THR A 7 1.03 -4.83 -2.58
CA THR A 7 0.39 -5.97 -1.90
C THR A 7 -0.45 -6.86 -2.83
N GLU A 8 -0.79 -6.36 -4.02
CA GLU A 8 -1.55 -7.11 -5.00
C GLU A 8 -0.89 -7.02 -6.37
N ILE A 9 -0.91 -8.15 -7.09
CA ILE A 9 -0.39 -8.28 -8.45
C ILE A 9 -1.41 -9.04 -9.31
N GLY A 10 -1.66 -8.53 -10.51
CA GLY A 10 -2.48 -9.20 -11.52
C GLY A 10 -1.70 -9.29 -12.83
N CYS A 11 -1.46 -10.50 -13.33
CA CYS A 11 -0.74 -10.72 -14.58
C CYS A 11 -1.62 -11.41 -15.62
N ALA A 12 -1.42 -11.07 -16.89
CA ALA A 12 -2.07 -11.69 -18.02
C ALA A 12 -1.08 -11.87 -19.17
N HIS A 13 -1.39 -12.79 -20.10
CA HIS A 13 -0.59 -12.97 -21.31
C HIS A 13 -1.49 -13.17 -22.54
N LYS A 14 -0.93 -12.87 -23.71
CA LYS A 14 -1.56 -13.10 -25.01
C LYS A 14 -0.54 -13.48 -26.06
N VAL A 15 -0.83 -14.53 -26.83
CA VAL A 15 -0.05 -14.93 -28.01
C VAL A 15 -0.70 -14.32 -29.27
N CYS A 16 0.12 -13.68 -30.10
CA CYS A 16 -0.25 -13.05 -31.37
C CYS A 16 0.71 -13.53 -32.46
N GLY A 17 0.33 -14.58 -33.21
CA GLY A 17 1.20 -15.21 -34.21
C GLY A 17 2.42 -15.87 -33.55
N THR A 18 3.61 -15.40 -33.91
CA THR A 18 4.89 -15.86 -33.32
C THR A 18 5.36 -15.03 -32.12
N ARG A 19 4.56 -14.06 -31.65
CA ARG A 19 4.89 -13.20 -30.51
C ARG A 19 4.01 -13.51 -29.31
N MET A 20 4.57 -13.39 -28.12
CA MET A 20 3.84 -13.45 -26.85
C MET A 20 4.06 -12.14 -26.09
N THR A 21 2.97 -11.57 -25.57
CA THR A 21 3.01 -10.44 -24.64
C THR A 21 2.57 -10.91 -23.27
N VAL A 22 3.33 -10.53 -22.24
CA VAL A 22 3.01 -10.74 -20.83
C VAL A 22 2.94 -9.37 -20.17
N PHE A 23 1.91 -9.11 -19.39
CA PHE A 23 1.68 -7.83 -18.74
C PHE A 23 1.22 -8.05 -17.29
N CYS A 24 1.72 -7.22 -16.37
CA CYS A 24 1.35 -7.26 -14.97
C CYS A 24 1.01 -5.86 -14.46
N LEU A 25 -0.06 -5.76 -13.68
CA LEU A 25 -0.45 -4.60 -12.90
C LEU A 25 -0.13 -4.83 -11.43
N TYR A 26 0.19 -3.74 -10.75
CA TYR A 26 0.52 -3.67 -9.34
C TYR A 26 -0.38 -2.60 -8.71
N ASN A 27 -0.86 -2.82 -7.49
CA ASN A 27 -1.79 -1.89 -6.83
C ASN A 27 -1.13 -0.63 -6.24
N GLU A 28 0.17 -0.46 -6.45
CA GLU A 28 0.96 0.67 -5.95
C GLU A 28 1.89 1.22 -7.04
N ILE A 29 2.19 2.51 -6.98
CA ILE A 29 3.00 3.22 -7.98
C ILE A 29 4.44 3.35 -7.47
N GLY A 30 5.34 2.52 -8.02
CA GLY A 30 6.74 2.46 -7.60
C GLY A 30 7.74 3.24 -8.46
N TYR A 31 7.30 4.06 -9.42
CA TYR A 31 8.18 4.76 -10.37
C TYR A 31 8.33 6.27 -10.11
N PHE A 32 7.87 6.76 -8.96
CA PHE A 32 8.08 8.16 -8.58
C PHE A 32 9.57 8.44 -8.33
N THR A 33 10.08 9.48 -8.99
CA THR A 33 11.50 9.89 -8.84
C THR A 33 11.79 10.24 -7.38
N GLY A 34 12.81 9.62 -6.81
CA GLY A 34 13.21 9.83 -5.41
C GLY A 34 12.45 8.99 -4.39
N GLU A 35 11.43 8.22 -4.79
CA GLU A 35 10.75 7.29 -3.89
C GLU A 35 11.67 6.12 -3.52
N ILE A 36 11.63 5.76 -2.24
CA ILE A 36 12.38 4.62 -1.70
C ILE A 36 11.61 3.33 -2.05
N LEU A 37 12.24 2.46 -2.87
CA LEU A 37 11.60 1.21 -3.28
C LEU A 37 11.38 0.23 -2.11
N TRP A 38 12.31 0.21 -1.16
CA TRP A 38 12.25 -0.54 0.09
C TRP A 38 13.18 0.10 1.13
N GLU A 39 12.88 -0.08 2.40
CA GLU A 39 13.77 0.37 3.49
C GLU A 39 14.85 -0.69 3.76
N THR A 40 16.10 -0.27 3.84
CA THR A 40 17.21 -1.17 4.19
C THR A 40 17.10 -1.59 5.65
N GLY A 41 17.00 -2.89 5.90
CA GLY A 41 16.89 -3.41 7.25
C GLY A 41 16.80 -4.94 7.28
N LYS A 42 16.61 -5.48 8.48
CA LYS A 42 16.35 -6.92 8.64
C LYS A 42 14.91 -7.20 8.18
N ALA A 43 14.73 -8.27 7.41
CA ALA A 43 13.40 -8.77 7.05
C ALA A 43 12.57 -9.09 8.30
N CYS A 44 11.24 -9.09 8.16
CA CYS A 44 10.35 -9.38 9.29
C CYS A 44 10.63 -10.78 9.87
N SER A 45 10.41 -10.93 11.16
CA SER A 45 10.41 -12.21 11.87
C SER A 45 9.06 -12.54 12.52
N LYS A 46 8.26 -11.50 12.78
CA LYS A 46 6.90 -11.58 13.35
C LYS A 46 6.03 -10.47 12.74
N PRO A 47 4.69 -10.56 12.82
CA PRO A 47 3.78 -9.57 12.21
C PRO A 47 4.01 -8.14 12.70
N ALA A 48 4.44 -7.98 13.96
CA ALA A 48 4.71 -6.67 14.57
C ALA A 48 5.93 -5.95 13.97
N ASP A 49 6.80 -6.65 13.24
CA ASP A 49 7.95 -6.02 12.56
C ASP A 49 7.51 -5.30 11.25
N CYS A 50 6.27 -5.52 10.80
CA CYS A 50 5.71 -4.92 9.59
C CYS A 50 5.04 -3.59 9.94
N THR A 51 5.65 -2.48 9.52
CA THR A 51 5.22 -1.12 9.89
C THR A 51 4.45 -0.39 8.79
N THR A 52 4.59 -0.79 7.53
CA THR A 52 3.94 -0.13 6.38
C THR A 52 2.42 -0.24 6.44
N TYR A 53 1.91 -1.42 6.80
CA TYR A 53 0.48 -1.70 6.97
C TYR A 53 0.29 -2.58 8.20
N LYS A 54 -0.94 -2.64 8.70
CA LYS A 54 -1.30 -3.67 9.67
C LYS A 54 -1.08 -5.04 9.03
N SER A 55 -0.26 -5.87 9.68
CA SER A 55 0.08 -7.21 9.21
C SER A 55 -0.58 -8.28 10.07
N THR A 56 -0.93 -9.41 9.45
CA THR A 56 -1.41 -10.61 10.15
C THR A 56 -0.33 -11.67 10.30
N ALA A 57 0.64 -11.68 9.39
CA ALA A 57 1.69 -12.69 9.34
C ALA A 57 3.00 -12.09 8.82
N CYS A 58 4.11 -12.69 9.23
CA CYS A 58 5.37 -12.57 8.53
C CYS A 58 5.70 -13.95 7.96
N ASP A 59 5.65 -14.10 6.64
CA ASP A 59 5.92 -15.36 5.96
C ASP A 59 7.29 -15.31 5.28
N LYS A 60 8.25 -16.07 5.81
CA LYS A 60 9.62 -16.17 5.27
C LYS A 60 10.29 -14.82 4.99
N GLY A 61 10.08 -13.84 5.87
CA GLY A 61 10.62 -12.50 5.75
C GLY A 61 9.77 -11.50 4.95
N LEU A 62 8.58 -11.93 4.47
CA LEU A 62 7.62 -11.07 3.77
C LEU A 62 6.42 -10.72 4.67
N CYS A 63 6.06 -9.44 4.69
CA CYS A 63 4.89 -8.96 5.40
C CYS A 63 3.60 -9.31 4.67
N VAL A 64 2.65 -9.94 5.36
CA VAL A 64 1.32 -10.26 4.81
C VAL A 64 0.31 -9.24 5.31
N LYS A 65 -0.08 -8.32 4.42
CA LYS A 65 -1.06 -7.27 4.72
C LYS A 65 -2.36 -7.88 5.25
N ALA A 66 -2.86 -7.33 6.35
CA ALA A 66 -4.17 -7.68 6.88
C ALA A 66 -5.27 -7.22 5.92
N PHE A 67 -6.36 -7.96 5.85
CA PHE A 67 -7.55 -7.47 5.15
C PHE A 67 -8.03 -6.17 5.80
N GLU A 68 -7.95 -5.07 5.06
CA GLU A 68 -8.53 -3.79 5.43
C GLU A 68 -9.95 -3.76 4.88
N LYS A 69 -10.93 -3.49 5.76
CA LYS A 69 -12.29 -3.29 5.29
C LYS A 69 -12.30 -2.10 4.33
N PRO A 70 -12.99 -2.22 3.18
CA PRO A 70 -13.18 -1.09 2.29
C PRO A 70 -13.72 0.12 3.05
N ASP A 71 -13.28 1.30 2.63
CA ASP A 71 -13.85 2.53 3.13
C ASP A 71 -15.37 2.51 2.93
N THR A 72 -16.10 2.72 4.01
CA THR A 72 -17.57 2.75 4.00
C THR A 72 -18.14 3.98 3.28
N GLY A 73 -17.29 4.96 2.91
CA GLY A 73 -17.75 6.20 2.30
C GLY A 73 -18.32 7.21 3.29
N GLU A 74 -18.24 6.92 4.60
CA GLU A 74 -18.80 7.72 5.67
C GLU A 74 -18.08 9.08 5.78
N SER A 75 -18.87 10.14 5.89
CA SER A 75 -18.38 11.52 6.02
C SER A 75 -19.17 12.25 7.11
N ARG A 76 -18.99 11.83 8.37
CA ARG A 76 -19.70 12.39 9.52
C ARG A 76 -18.94 13.54 10.17
N GLN A 77 -17.61 13.62 9.97
CA GLN A 77 -16.80 14.72 10.51
C GLN A 77 -17.09 16.06 9.84
N CYS A 78 -17.50 16.04 8.57
CA CYS A 78 -17.81 17.24 7.80
C CYS A 78 -19.12 17.06 7.03
N SER A 79 -20.13 17.87 7.34
CA SER A 79 -21.41 17.89 6.64
C SER A 79 -21.30 18.53 5.26
N GLY A 80 -21.87 17.92 4.22
CA GLY A 80 -21.96 18.49 2.87
C GLY A 80 -20.69 18.43 2.03
N ALA A 81 -19.71 17.61 2.42
CA ALA A 81 -18.47 17.42 1.66
C ALA A 81 -18.57 16.22 0.71
N ASP A 82 -18.68 16.49 -0.59
CA ASP A 82 -18.61 15.48 -1.65
C ASP A 82 -17.14 15.16 -1.98
N GLY A 83 -16.77 13.87 -1.90
CA GLY A 83 -15.45 13.38 -2.35
C GLY A 83 -14.40 13.14 -1.26
N MET A 84 -14.74 13.28 0.03
CA MET A 84 -13.85 12.96 1.16
C MET A 84 -14.57 12.12 2.21
N THR A 85 -13.89 11.11 2.72
CA THR A 85 -14.39 10.23 3.80
C THR A 85 -13.64 10.50 5.09
N ASP A 86 -14.24 10.13 6.22
CA ASP A 86 -13.60 10.25 7.54
C ASP A 86 -12.32 9.41 7.62
N ALA A 87 -12.25 8.28 6.92
CA ALA A 87 -11.06 7.45 6.84
C ALA A 87 -9.90 8.19 6.16
N VAL A 88 -10.15 8.82 5.02
CA VAL A 88 -9.16 9.62 4.28
C VAL A 88 -8.73 10.84 5.11
N ARG A 89 -9.68 11.54 5.75
CA ARG A 89 -9.38 12.68 6.63
C ARG A 89 -8.43 12.30 7.75
N ASN A 90 -8.73 11.21 8.47
CA ASN A 90 -7.89 10.74 9.56
C ASN A 90 -6.50 10.30 9.07
N LYS A 91 -6.39 9.70 7.88
CA LYS A 91 -5.10 9.32 7.30
C LYS A 91 -4.21 10.53 7.07
N PHE A 92 -4.73 11.60 6.47
CA PHE A 92 -3.98 12.85 6.28
C PHE A 92 -3.61 13.50 7.60
N LEU A 93 -4.54 13.57 8.56
CA LEU A 93 -4.30 14.17 9.86
C LEU A 93 -3.18 13.46 10.62
N ASN A 94 -3.22 12.12 10.69
CA ASN A 94 -2.22 11.33 11.39
C ASN A 94 -0.84 11.48 10.76
N MET A 95 -0.76 11.40 9.43
CA MET A 95 0.50 11.58 8.69
C MET A 95 1.11 12.97 8.95
N ASN A 96 0.31 14.03 8.91
CA ASN A 96 0.79 15.38 9.20
C ASN A 96 1.26 15.53 10.64
N ASN A 97 0.55 14.96 11.61
CA ASN A 97 0.95 15.00 13.02
C ASN A 97 2.25 14.22 13.27
N GLU A 98 2.45 13.08 12.62
CA GLU A 98 3.70 12.32 12.67
C GLU A 98 4.88 13.17 12.16
N TYR A 99 4.75 13.81 10.99
CA TYR A 99 5.81 14.67 10.47
C TYR A 99 6.10 15.86 11.38
N ARG A 100 5.06 16.49 11.96
CA ARG A 100 5.21 17.62 12.89
C ARG A 100 5.85 17.24 14.23
N PHE A 101 5.73 15.98 14.65
CA PHE A 101 6.33 15.49 15.88
C PHE A 101 7.83 15.21 15.73
N VAL A 102 8.26 14.85 14.52
CA VAL A 102 9.65 14.45 14.22
C VAL A 102 10.54 15.66 13.88
N THR A 103 9.96 16.85 13.69
CA THR A 103 10.67 18.15 13.59
C THR A 103 10.75 18.86 14.93
#